data_AF-A0A2V0PJ69-F1
#
_entry.id   AF-A0A2V0PJ69-F1
#
_cell.length_a   1.000
_cell.length_b   1.000
_cell.length_c   1.000
_cell.angle_alpha   90.00
_cell.angle_beta   90.00
_cell.angle_gamma   90.00
#
_symmetry.space_group_name_H-M   'P 1'
#
loop_
_entity.id
_entity.type
_entity.pdbx_description
1 polymer ?
#
loop_
_entity_poly.entity_id
_entity_poly.type
_entity_poly.pdbx_seq_one_letter_code
_entity_poly.pdbx_strand_id
1 'polypeptide(L)'
;MASLEQRARAELPDAHSFLFFDGSCKVLASSFKANPAELKPLVAVLGDRAAAVRSGMVVDGHRYEVHRHHPPLVYGRTMGAHDPEDSVGAALCAVADATATGQPCYGFITYRMPNLSARMVPLLEAFCERHLRPAADGVS
;
A
#
# COMPACT_ATOMS: atom_id res chain seq x y z
N MET A 1 8.32 -13.20 18.65
CA MET A 1 7.73 -11.98 18.04
C MET A 1 7.09 -12.37 16.72
N ALA A 2 5.84 -12.00 16.47
CA ALA A 2 5.19 -12.25 15.18
C ALA A 2 5.79 -11.34 14.10
N SER A 3 6.06 -11.88 12.91
CA SER A 3 6.60 -11.13 11.77
C SER A 3 5.59 -10.10 11.24
N LEU A 4 6.06 -9.09 10.51
CA LEU A 4 5.18 -8.09 9.87
C LEU A 4 4.16 -8.77 8.95
N GLU A 5 4.56 -9.84 8.24
CA GLU A 5 3.66 -10.63 7.41
C GLU A 5 2.54 -11.29 8.23
N GLN A 6 2.88 -11.92 9.36
CA GLN A 6 1.89 -12.56 10.24
C GLN A 6 0.89 -11.54 10.81
N ARG A 7 1.37 -10.34 11.17
CA ARG A 7 0.53 -9.24 11.64
C ARG A 7 -0.38 -8.72 10.53
N ALA A 8 0.15 -8.54 9.32
CA ALA A 8 -0.65 -8.12 8.17
C ALA A 8 -1.78 -9.12 7.89
N ARG A 9 -1.50 -10.44 7.92
CA ARG A 9 -2.55 -11.46 7.76
C ARG A 9 -3.59 -11.46 8.88
N ALA A 10 -3.20 -11.11 10.11
CA ALA A 10 -4.10 -11.09 11.26
C ALA A 10 -4.96 -9.81 11.33
N GLU A 11 -4.37 -8.64 11.01
CA GLU A 11 -5.02 -7.33 11.15
C GLU A 11 -5.66 -6.83 9.84
N LEU A 12 -5.25 -7.37 8.68
CA LEU A 12 -5.82 -7.09 7.36
C LEU A 12 -6.37 -8.37 6.71
N PRO A 13 -7.27 -9.12 7.36
CA PRO A 13 -7.77 -10.40 6.84
C PRO A 13 -8.56 -10.26 5.53
N ASP A 14 -9.16 -9.08 5.32
CA ASP A 14 -9.95 -8.75 4.13
C ASP A 14 -9.09 -8.24 2.95
N ALA A 15 -7.79 -8.01 3.17
CA ALA A 15 -6.88 -7.64 2.09
C ALA A 15 -6.60 -8.88 1.23
N HIS A 16 -6.81 -8.74 -0.08
CA HIS A 16 -6.53 -9.79 -1.03
C HIS A 16 -5.02 -10.01 -1.20
N SER A 17 -4.25 -8.93 -1.22
CA SER A 17 -2.79 -8.96 -1.23
C SER A 17 -2.25 -7.74 -0.51
N PHE A 18 -1.03 -7.86 0.01
CA PHE A 18 -0.35 -6.78 0.70
C PHE A 18 1.14 -6.74 0.33
N LEU A 19 1.72 -5.56 0.41
CA LEU A 19 3.13 -5.29 0.15
C LEU A 19 3.58 -4.12 1.02
N PHE A 20 4.62 -4.34 1.80
CA PHE A 20 5.24 -3.35 2.68
C PHE A 20 6.72 -3.26 2.34
N PHE A 21 7.22 -2.04 2.13
CA PHE A 21 8.60 -1.80 1.73
C PHE A 21 9.09 -0.43 2.23
N ASP A 22 10.42 -0.28 2.33
CA ASP A 22 11.05 0.96 2.79
C ASP A 22 11.40 1.93 1.64
N GLY A 23 11.90 3.12 2.01
CA GLY A 23 12.40 4.14 1.09
C GLY A 23 13.51 3.69 0.14
N SER A 24 14.20 2.60 0.46
CA SER A 24 15.23 2.00 -0.40
C SER A 24 14.64 0.95 -1.37
N CYS A 25 13.32 0.84 -1.45
CA CYS A 25 12.60 -0.19 -2.21
C CYS A 25 12.94 -1.62 -1.74
N LYS A 26 13.34 -1.79 -0.48
CA LYS A 26 13.53 -3.10 0.12
C LYS A 26 12.21 -3.59 0.69
N VAL A 27 11.78 -4.77 0.26
CA VAL A 27 10.55 -5.41 0.75
C VAL A 27 10.74 -5.84 2.20
N LEU A 28 9.83 -5.39 3.06
CA LEU A 28 9.75 -5.75 4.47
C LEU A 28 8.82 -6.96 4.68
N ALA A 29 7.69 -6.96 3.99
CA ALA A 29 6.74 -8.08 3.95
C ALA A 29 5.87 -7.98 2.70
N SER A 30 5.52 -9.12 2.10
CA SER A 30 4.60 -9.16 0.96
C SER A 30 3.86 -10.49 0.91
N SER A 31 2.64 -10.49 0.39
CA SER A 31 1.86 -11.72 0.18
C SER A 31 2.16 -12.40 -1.17
N PHE A 32 2.95 -11.75 -2.02
CA PHE A 32 3.35 -12.18 -3.36
C PHE A 32 4.83 -11.83 -3.61
N LYS A 33 5.38 -12.27 -4.74
CA LYS A 33 6.76 -11.97 -5.14
C LYS A 33 6.84 -10.58 -5.76
N ALA A 34 7.12 -9.57 -4.94
CA ALA A 34 7.22 -8.20 -5.41
C ALA A 34 8.35 -7.99 -6.41
N ASN A 35 8.07 -7.24 -7.47
CA ASN A 35 9.06 -6.84 -8.47
C ASN A 35 9.70 -5.49 -8.08
N PRO A 36 11.02 -5.43 -7.81
CA PRO A 36 11.69 -4.19 -7.44
C PRO A 36 11.58 -3.08 -8.49
N ALA A 37 11.41 -3.43 -9.77
CA ALA A 37 11.24 -2.47 -10.85
C ALA A 37 9.92 -1.68 -10.75
N GLU A 38 8.91 -2.23 -10.08
CA GLU A 38 7.59 -1.61 -9.89
C GLU A 38 7.53 -0.70 -8.65
N LEU A 39 8.41 -0.92 -7.67
CA LEU A 39 8.39 -0.18 -6.39
C LEU A 39 8.71 1.31 -6.56
N LYS A 40 9.71 1.65 -7.39
CA LYS A 40 10.08 3.05 -7.64
C LYS A 40 8.95 3.84 -8.32
N PRO A 41 8.35 3.36 -9.43
CA PRO A 41 7.17 3.97 -10.01
C PRO A 41 6.00 4.06 -9.02
N LEU A 42 5.79 3.03 -8.20
CA LEU A 42 4.71 3.01 -7.21
C LEU A 42 4.85 4.14 -6.18
N VAL A 43 6.06 4.41 -5.70
CA VAL A 43 6.32 5.56 -4.79
C VAL A 43 6.11 6.89 -5.51
N ALA A 44 6.52 7.00 -6.77
CA ALA A 44 6.39 8.24 -7.54
C ALA A 44 4.92 8.69 -7.71
N VAL A 45 3.96 7.77 -7.66
CA VAL A 45 2.52 8.05 -7.65
C VAL A 45 2.13 8.97 -6.49
N LEU A 46 2.84 8.94 -5.37
CA LEU A 46 2.55 9.81 -4.22
C LEU A 46 2.93 11.28 -4.47
N GLY A 47 3.90 11.55 -5.37
CA GLY A 47 4.50 12.88 -5.54
C GLY A 47 3.77 13.80 -6.53
N ASP A 48 3.23 13.26 -7.63
CA ASP A 48 2.53 14.05 -8.65
C ASP A 48 1.17 13.42 -8.98
N ARG A 49 0.09 14.15 -8.67
CA ARG A 49 -1.29 13.74 -8.96
C ARG A 49 -1.53 13.50 -10.45
N ALA A 50 -1.06 14.39 -11.31
CA ALA A 50 -1.32 14.30 -12.74
C ALA A 50 -0.57 13.11 -13.35
N ALA A 51 0.67 12.88 -12.92
CA ALA A 51 1.42 11.68 -13.30
C ALA A 51 0.74 10.41 -12.76
N ALA A 52 0.32 10.39 -11.50
CA ALA A 52 -0.37 9.28 -10.84
C ALA A 52 -1.63 8.84 -11.58
N VAL A 53 -2.49 9.79 -11.98
CA VAL A 53 -3.71 9.49 -12.74
C VAL A 53 -3.37 8.95 -14.13
N ARG A 54 -2.31 9.44 -14.78
CA ARG A 54 -1.88 8.95 -16.10
C ARG A 54 -1.25 7.56 -16.03
N SER A 55 -0.34 7.30 -15.10
CA SER A 55 0.40 6.04 -14.99
C SER A 55 -0.41 4.96 -14.29
N GLY A 56 -1.22 5.31 -13.30
CA GLY A 56 -1.80 4.36 -12.36
C GLY A 56 -0.76 3.81 -11.38
N MET A 57 -1.19 2.84 -10.58
CA MET A 57 -0.33 2.01 -9.72
C MET A 57 -0.13 0.67 -10.42
N VAL A 58 1.11 0.21 -10.59
CA VAL A 58 1.40 -1.11 -11.17
C VAL A 58 2.03 -1.97 -10.10
N VAL A 59 1.40 -3.11 -9.82
CA VAL A 59 1.88 -4.08 -8.82
C VAL A 59 1.58 -5.49 -9.32
N ASP A 60 2.58 -6.36 -9.30
CA ASP A 60 2.48 -7.75 -9.76
C ASP A 60 2.02 -7.85 -11.23
N GLY A 61 2.50 -6.93 -12.07
CA GLY A 61 2.07 -6.83 -13.47
C GLY A 61 0.65 -6.30 -13.70
N HIS A 62 -0.11 -6.01 -12.63
CA HIS A 62 -1.46 -5.47 -12.72
C HIS A 62 -1.48 -3.95 -12.55
N ARG A 63 -2.14 -3.25 -13.48
CA ARG A 63 -2.35 -1.80 -13.41
C ARG A 63 -3.69 -1.47 -12.75
N TYR A 64 -3.64 -0.58 -11.77
CA TYR A 64 -4.78 -0.01 -11.07
C TYR A 64 -4.86 1.48 -11.38
N GLU A 65 -6.05 1.98 -11.73
CA GLU A 65 -6.27 3.40 -11.92
C GLU A 65 -6.28 4.14 -10.59
N VAL A 66 -5.83 5.38 -10.61
CA VAL A 66 -5.86 6.27 -9.44
C VAL A 66 -7.12 7.11 -9.51
N HIS A 67 -8.08 6.83 -8.62
CA HIS A 67 -9.31 7.62 -8.52
C HIS A 67 -9.17 8.76 -7.51
N ARG A 68 -8.41 8.49 -6.42
CA ARG A 68 -8.18 9.44 -5.35
C ARG A 68 -6.69 9.57 -5.09
N HIS A 69 -6.21 10.79 -5.22
CA HIS A 69 -4.85 11.18 -4.90
C HIS A 69 -4.91 12.24 -3.80
N HIS A 70 -4.61 11.83 -2.58
CA HIS A 70 -4.58 12.68 -1.39
C HIS A 70 -3.46 12.20 -0.45
N PRO A 71 -2.18 12.49 -0.81
CA PRO A 71 -1.03 12.08 0.00
C PRO A 71 -1.23 12.39 1.49
N PRO A 72 -0.91 11.46 2.40
CA PRO A 72 -0.12 10.24 2.20
C PRO A 72 -0.86 9.04 1.59
N LEU A 73 -2.12 9.20 1.16
CA LEU A 73 -2.96 8.12 0.65
C LEU A 73 -3.29 8.29 -0.84
N VAL A 74 -3.09 7.22 -1.61
CA VAL A 74 -3.52 7.13 -3.01
C VAL A 74 -4.24 5.82 -3.23
N TYR A 75 -5.40 5.84 -3.86
CA TYR A 75 -6.17 4.61 -4.08
C TYR A 75 -7.07 4.70 -5.31
N GLY A 76 -7.46 3.52 -5.79
CA GLY A 76 -8.40 3.36 -6.89
C GLY A 76 -8.63 1.88 -7.18
N ARG A 77 -8.91 1.53 -8.44
CA ARG A 77 -9.35 0.17 -8.83
C ARG A 77 -8.88 -0.21 -10.23
N THR A 78 -8.96 -1.49 -10.57
CA THR A 78 -8.76 -1.96 -11.96
C THR A 78 -9.89 -1.47 -12.87
N MET A 79 -9.54 -1.16 -14.12
CA MET A 79 -10.50 -0.92 -15.21
C MET A 79 -10.73 -2.19 -16.02
N GLY A 80 -11.94 -2.33 -16.56
CA GLY A 80 -12.24 -3.35 -17.57
C GLY A 80 -12.50 -4.75 -17.04
N ALA A 81 -12.76 -4.92 -15.75
CA ALA A 81 -13.43 -6.12 -15.27
C ALA A 81 -14.78 -6.21 -15.99
N HIS A 82 -15.00 -7.28 -16.78
CA HIS A 82 -16.25 -7.47 -17.51
C HIS A 82 -17.44 -7.50 -16.55
N ASP A 83 -17.21 -8.03 -15.35
CA ASP A 83 -18.12 -7.99 -14.22
C ASP A 83 -17.62 -7.02 -13.14
N PRO A 84 -18.50 -6.16 -12.57
CA PRO A 84 -18.15 -5.27 -11.45
C PRO A 84 -17.57 -6.00 -10.23
N GLU A 85 -17.91 -7.28 -10.06
CA GLU A 85 -17.44 -8.15 -8.98
C GLU A 85 -15.96 -8.52 -9.11
N ASP A 86 -15.43 -8.54 -10.34
CA ASP A 86 -14.02 -8.80 -10.63
C ASP A 86 -13.13 -7.55 -10.48
N SER A 87 -13.74 -6.39 -10.19
CA SER A 87 -13.00 -5.17 -9.93
C SER A 87 -12.15 -5.33 -8.66
N VAL A 88 -10.85 -5.09 -8.78
CA VAL A 88 -9.91 -5.14 -7.66
C VAL A 88 -9.55 -3.72 -7.28
N GLY A 89 -9.81 -3.35 -6.02
CA GLY A 89 -9.33 -2.11 -5.44
C GLY A 89 -7.89 -2.20 -5.00
N ALA A 90 -7.18 -1.07 -5.07
CA ALA A 90 -5.81 -0.93 -4.62
C ALA A 90 -5.67 0.36 -3.81
N ALA A 91 -4.86 0.31 -2.76
CA ALA A 91 -4.53 1.47 -1.92
C ALA A 91 -3.05 1.46 -1.57
N LEU A 92 -2.44 2.64 -1.64
CA LEU A 92 -1.07 2.94 -1.27
C LEU A 92 -1.08 3.98 -0.15
N CYS A 93 -0.34 3.71 0.90
CA CYS A 93 -0.14 4.58 2.06
C CYS A 93 1.36 4.81 2.25
N ALA A 94 1.72 6.04 2.58
CA ALA A 94 3.08 6.42 2.95
C ALA A 94 3.15 6.84 4.41
N VAL A 95 4.16 6.38 5.14
CA VAL A 95 4.48 6.85 6.47
C VAL A 95 5.81 7.59 6.38
N ALA A 96 5.75 8.92 6.35
CA ALA A 96 6.93 9.75 6.53
C ALA A 96 7.46 9.50 7.95
N ASP A 97 8.76 9.22 8.09
CA ASP A 97 9.43 8.90 9.36
C ASP A 97 9.17 7.49 9.90
N ALA A 98 9.09 6.49 9.03
CA ALA A 98 8.81 5.10 9.38
C ALA A 98 10.01 4.31 9.96
N THR A 99 11.23 4.82 9.86
CA THR A 99 12.43 4.09 10.32
C THR A 99 13.22 4.93 11.32
N ALA A 100 14.01 4.28 12.18
CA ALA A 100 14.94 4.96 13.08
C ALA A 100 15.97 5.85 12.34
N THR A 101 16.14 5.62 11.04
CA THR A 101 16.99 6.42 10.14
C THR A 101 16.23 7.54 9.42
N GLY A 102 14.93 7.75 9.72
CA GLY A 102 14.10 8.79 9.11
C GLY A 102 13.63 8.49 7.68
N GLN A 103 13.85 7.29 7.17
CA GLN A 103 13.36 6.88 5.84
C GLN A 103 11.86 6.56 5.88
N PRO A 104 11.10 6.94 4.84
CA PRO A 104 9.69 6.61 4.74
C PRO A 104 9.49 5.11 4.50
N CYS A 105 8.36 4.57 4.94
CA CYS A 105 7.88 3.25 4.55
C CYS A 105 6.55 3.39 3.81
N TYR A 106 6.27 2.38 3.02
CA TYR A 106 5.09 2.33 2.18
C TYR A 106 4.34 1.04 2.43
N GLY A 107 3.02 1.16 2.53
CA GLY A 107 2.10 0.04 2.59
C GLY A 107 1.18 0.05 1.38
N PHE A 108 1.05 -1.08 0.72
CA PHE A 108 0.15 -1.29 -0.40
C PHE A 108 -0.74 -2.49 -0.09
N ILE A 109 -2.04 -2.35 -0.36
CA ILE A 109 -2.98 -3.47 -0.32
C ILE A 109 -3.86 -3.50 -1.55
N THR A 110 -4.31 -4.70 -1.90
CA THR A 110 -5.43 -4.91 -2.82
C THR A 110 -6.61 -5.53 -2.08
N TYR A 111 -7.82 -5.33 -2.60
CA TYR A 111 -9.06 -5.84 -2.02
C TYR A 111 -10.11 -6.04 -3.11
N ARG A 112 -10.99 -7.01 -2.93
CA ARG A 112 -12.08 -7.35 -3.86
C ARG A 112 -13.43 -7.02 -3.24
N MET A 113 -14.48 -6.99 -4.06
CA MET A 113 -15.84 -6.89 -3.53
C MET A 113 -16.13 -8.03 -2.53
N PRO A 114 -16.93 -7.79 -1.48
CA PRO A 114 -17.66 -6.55 -1.15
C PRO A 114 -16.82 -5.48 -0.43
N ASN A 115 -15.51 -5.65 -0.29
CA ASN A 115 -14.66 -4.69 0.41
C ASN A 115 -14.45 -3.41 -0.43
N LEU A 116 -14.71 -2.26 0.20
CA LEU A 116 -14.62 -0.94 -0.42
C LEU A 116 -13.44 -0.15 0.14
N SER A 117 -12.95 0.82 -0.65
CA SER A 117 -11.87 1.72 -0.25
C SER A 117 -12.17 2.43 1.08
N ALA A 118 -13.44 2.79 1.33
CA ALA A 118 -13.86 3.45 2.56
C ALA A 118 -13.59 2.62 3.84
N ARG A 119 -13.53 1.28 3.73
CA ARG A 119 -13.18 0.39 4.84
C ARG A 119 -11.69 0.03 4.81
N MET A 120 -11.18 -0.32 3.64
CA MET A 120 -9.83 -0.89 3.51
C MET A 120 -8.73 0.16 3.67
N VAL A 121 -8.95 1.39 3.20
CA VAL A 121 -7.95 2.47 3.28
C VAL A 121 -7.66 2.88 4.74
N PRO A 122 -8.67 3.12 5.62
CA PRO A 122 -8.39 3.40 7.03
C PRO A 122 -7.72 2.24 7.77
N LEU A 123 -8.04 0.98 7.41
CA LEU A 123 -7.37 -0.19 7.99
C LEU A 123 -5.90 -0.25 7.59
N LEU A 124 -5.59 0.00 6.32
CA LEU A 124 -4.21 0.11 5.83
C LEU A 124 -3.46 1.21 6.58
N GLU A 125 -4.05 2.41 6.66
CA GLU A 125 -3.44 3.57 7.31
C GLU A 125 -3.13 3.27 8.78
N ALA A 126 -4.11 2.77 9.54
CA ALA A 126 -3.92 2.39 10.93
C ALA A 126 -2.86 1.29 11.12
N PHE A 127 -2.79 0.32 10.20
CA PHE A 127 -1.76 -0.72 10.24
C PHE A 127 -0.36 -0.14 9.97
N CYS A 128 -0.24 0.72 8.95
CA CYS A 128 1.03 1.37 8.61
C CYS A 128 1.52 2.25 9.76
N GLU A 129 0.63 3.06 10.34
CA GLU A 129 0.95 3.91 11.49
C GLU A 129 1.35 3.11 12.73
N ARG A 130 0.77 1.92 12.95
CA ARG A 130 1.06 1.10 14.12
C ARG A 130 2.35 0.27 14.00
N HIS A 131 2.62 -0.27 12.82
CA HIS A 131 3.68 -1.29 12.64
C HIS A 131 4.83 -0.84 11.75
N LEU A 132 4.60 0.17 10.90
CA LEU A 132 5.66 0.72 10.05
C LEU A 132 6.25 1.98 10.66
N ARG A 133 5.52 2.77 11.45
CA ARG A 133 6.15 3.86 12.21
C ARG A 133 7.07 3.23 13.26
N PRO A 134 8.30 3.76 13.48
CA PRO A 134 9.09 3.30 14.60
C PRO A 134 8.25 3.59 15.83
N ALA A 135 8.21 2.65 16.77
CA ALA A 135 7.80 3.02 18.11
C ALA A 135 8.64 4.26 18.44
N ALA A 136 7.97 5.36 18.80
CA ALA A 136 8.65 6.47 19.43
C ALA A 136 9.17 5.94 20.77
N ASP A 137 10.24 5.15 20.73
CA ASP A 137 11.08 4.82 21.86
C ASP A 137 11.88 6.09 22.18
N GLY A 138 11.15 7.11 22.64
CA GLY A 138 11.64 8.10 23.56
C GLY A 138 11.08 7.74 24.93
N VAL A 139 11.84 7.69 26.02
CA VAL A 139 13.19 8.19 26.27
C VAL A 139 13.75 7.33 27.41
N SER A 140 15.07 7.15 27.41
CA SER A 140 15.88 6.60 28.50
C SER A 140 15.53 7.12 29.89
#